data_AF-A0A157NPN6-F1
#
_entry.id   AF-A0A157NPN6-F1
#
_cell.length_a   1.000
_cell.length_b   1.000
_cell.length_c   1.000
_cell.angle_alpha   90.00
_cell.angle_beta   90.00
_cell.angle_gamma   90.00
#
_symmetry.space_group_name_H-M   'P 1'
#
loop_
_entity.id
_entity.type
_entity.pdbx_description
1 polymer ?
#
loop_
_entity_poly.entity_id
_entity_poly.type
_entity_poly.pdbx_seq_one_letter_code
_entity_poly.pdbx_strand_id
1 'polypeptide(L)'
;MAISPLGGSPFISLYSREKTATADSRNDDPVQQTLRELQQQLREVMRQMQRIRDSNLPPAQKTQQLQMLNSQAAFLQGQIQKILAAQLRQLQAQG
;
A
#
# COMPACT_ATOMS: atom_id res chain seq x y z
N MET A 1 -12.49 46.93 40.60
CA MET A 1 -12.48 46.04 39.43
C MET A 1 -12.00 44.68 39.89
N ALA A 2 -12.90 43.71 39.86
CA ALA A 2 -12.67 42.35 40.35
C ALA A 2 -12.44 41.41 39.17
N ILE A 3 -11.40 40.59 39.24
CA ILE A 3 -11.41 39.24 38.66
C ILE A 3 -10.58 38.34 39.57
N SER A 4 -11.27 37.54 40.39
CA SER A 4 -10.75 36.33 40.99
C SER A 4 -11.09 35.16 40.07
N PRO A 5 -10.20 34.19 39.93
CA PRO A 5 -10.63 32.81 39.90
C PRO A 5 -9.92 32.01 41.00
N LEU A 6 -10.65 31.75 42.08
CA LEU A 6 -10.42 30.59 42.92
C LEU A 6 -10.92 29.37 42.16
N GLY A 7 -10.11 28.30 42.06
CA GLY A 7 -10.65 27.00 41.68
C GLY A 7 -9.64 26.01 41.11
N GLY A 8 -9.06 25.19 41.98
CA GLY A 8 -8.75 23.80 41.65
C GLY A 8 -7.30 23.48 41.27
N SER A 9 -6.50 23.15 42.26
CA SER A 9 -5.51 22.07 42.10
C SER A 9 -6.27 20.73 42.20
N PRO A 10 -5.95 19.75 41.35
CA PRO A 10 -5.11 18.68 41.87
C PRO A 10 -4.07 18.17 40.87
N PHE A 11 -2.90 17.83 41.41
CA PHE A 11 -2.07 16.68 41.05
C PHE A 11 -2.54 15.85 39.83
N ILE A 12 -1.77 15.89 38.74
CA ILE A 12 -1.58 14.72 37.87
C ILE A 12 -0.08 14.57 37.61
N SER A 13 0.47 13.52 38.22
CA SER A 13 1.66 12.73 37.90
C SER A 13 2.31 13.06 36.56
N LEU A 14 3.62 13.36 36.50
CA LEU A 14 4.68 12.34 36.59
C LEU A 14 4.26 11.01 35.96
N TYR A 15 3.89 11.05 34.68
CA TYR A 15 4.14 9.93 33.81
C TYR A 15 5.11 10.40 32.75
N SER A 16 6.37 10.03 32.96
CA SER A 16 7.31 9.67 31.93
C SER A 16 6.56 9.13 30.70
N ARG A 17 6.29 10.03 29.74
CA ARG A 17 6.27 9.65 28.34
C ARG A 17 7.60 10.00 27.70
N GLU A 18 8.66 9.66 28.43
CA GLU A 18 9.88 9.07 27.89
C GLU A 18 9.67 7.57 27.61
N LYS A 19 8.42 7.12 27.41
CA LYS A 19 8.14 5.96 26.57
C LYS A 19 8.46 6.36 25.15
N THR A 20 9.76 6.27 24.88
CA THR A 20 10.27 5.54 23.74
C THR A 20 9.49 5.87 22.48
N ALA A 21 10.10 6.71 21.65
CA ALA A 21 10.30 6.29 20.29
C ALA A 21 10.86 4.85 20.29
N THR A 22 10.01 3.86 20.59
CA THR A 22 9.93 2.65 19.82
C THR A 22 9.64 3.22 18.42
N ALA A 23 10.59 3.41 17.51
CA ALA A 23 11.65 2.47 17.16
C ALA A 23 11.17 1.01 17.27
N ASP A 24 9.86 0.81 17.13
CA ASP A 24 9.34 -0.45 16.62
C ASP A 24 9.53 -0.31 15.13
N SER A 25 10.75 -0.64 14.71
CA SER A 25 11.13 -0.95 13.34
C SER A 25 10.36 -2.18 12.85
N ARG A 26 9.02 -2.13 12.86
CA ARG A 26 8.17 -2.76 11.85
C ARG A 26 8.10 -1.74 10.72
N ASN A 27 9.17 -1.48 9.98
CA ASN A 27 9.62 -2.33 8.87
C ASN A 27 8.48 -3.07 8.15
N ASP A 28 7.33 -2.41 7.97
CA ASP A 28 6.68 -2.49 6.68
C ASP A 28 7.41 -1.49 5.80
N ASP A 29 8.48 -1.98 5.18
CA ASP A 29 9.25 -1.28 4.17
C ASP A 29 8.24 -0.65 3.17
N PRO A 30 8.16 0.67 3.01
CA PRO A 30 7.14 1.31 2.18
C PRO A 30 7.16 0.75 0.74
N VAL A 31 8.34 0.32 0.30
CA VAL A 31 8.56 -0.40 -0.96
C VAL A 31 7.85 -1.76 -0.99
N GLN A 32 7.93 -2.54 0.09
CA GLN A 32 7.21 -3.81 0.21
C GLN A 32 5.70 -3.62 0.27
N GLN A 33 5.23 -2.55 0.93
CA GLN A 33 3.81 -2.21 0.92
C GLN A 33 3.32 -1.89 -0.50
N THR A 34 4.00 -1.01 -1.23
CA THR A 34 3.67 -0.69 -2.61
C THR A 34 3.70 -1.93 -3.51
N LEU A 35 4.68 -2.81 -3.33
CA LEU A 35 4.76 -4.07 -4.07
C LEU A 35 3.55 -4.97 -3.82
N ARG A 36 3.12 -5.12 -2.55
CA ARG A 36 1.92 -5.91 -2.20
C ARG A 36 0.66 -5.32 -2.81
N GLU A 37 0.51 -4.01 -2.80
CA GLU A 37 -0.63 -3.31 -3.41
C GLU A 37 -0.69 -3.53 -4.92
N LEU A 38 0.44 -3.35 -5.63
CA LEU A 38 0.52 -3.61 -7.07
C LEU A 38 0.24 -5.08 -7.43
N GLN A 39 0.72 -6.03 -6.62
CA GLN A 39 0.40 -7.45 -6.78
C GLN A 39 -1.08 -7.75 -6.54
N GLN A 40 -1.72 -7.08 -5.57
CA GLN A 40 -3.17 -7.21 -5.36
C GLN A 40 -3.95 -6.65 -6.57
N GLN A 41 -3.57 -5.48 -7.08
CA GLN A 41 -4.19 -4.92 -8.28
C GLN A 41 -4.06 -5.84 -9.49
N LEU A 42 -2.87 -6.41 -9.72
CA LEU A 42 -2.66 -7.37 -10.82
C LEU A 42 -3.55 -8.61 -10.68
N ARG A 43 -3.70 -9.15 -9.46
CA ARG A 43 -4.61 -10.28 -9.21
C ARG A 43 -6.05 -9.93 -9.51
N GLU A 44 -6.52 -8.74 -9.13
CA GLU A 44 -7.87 -8.30 -9.43
C GLU A 44 -8.10 -8.12 -10.94
N VAL A 45 -7.12 -7.57 -11.68
CA VAL A 45 -7.18 -7.50 -13.15
C VAL A 45 -7.30 -8.88 -13.76
N MET A 46 -6.48 -9.84 -13.33
CA MET A 46 -6.52 -11.23 -13.80
C MET A 46 -7.88 -11.88 -13.52
N ARG A 47 -8.46 -11.63 -12.34
CA ARG A 47 -9.81 -12.11 -11.99
C ARG A 47 -10.87 -11.50 -12.90
N GLN A 48 -10.79 -10.20 -13.20
CA GLN A 48 -11.73 -9.54 -14.11
C GLN A 48 -11.62 -10.12 -15.53
N MET A 49 -10.40 -10.38 -16.01
CA MET A 49 -10.19 -11.04 -17.29
C MET A 49 -10.83 -12.42 -17.33
N GLN A 50 -10.69 -13.21 -16.27
CA GLN A 50 -11.32 -14.53 -16.18
C GLN A 50 -12.85 -14.41 -16.22
N ARG A 51 -13.44 -13.48 -15.47
CA ARG A 51 -14.89 -13.22 -15.52
C ARG A 51 -15.37 -12.84 -16.92
N ILE A 52 -14.59 -12.05 -17.67
CA ILE A 52 -14.95 -11.67 -19.05
C ILE A 52 -14.85 -12.86 -20.00
N ARG A 53 -13.83 -13.72 -19.84
CA ARG A 53 -13.73 -14.97 -20.60
C ARG A 53 -14.95 -15.85 -20.39
N ASP A 54 -15.36 -16.00 -19.14
CA ASP A 54 -16.50 -16.83 -18.73
C ASP A 54 -17.87 -16.16 -18.94
N SER A 55 -17.90 -14.84 -19.21
CA SER A 55 -19.14 -14.10 -19.43
C SER A 55 -19.87 -14.53 -20.71
N ASN A 56 -21.14 -14.16 -20.85
CA ASN A 56 -21.90 -14.37 -22.10
C ASN A 56 -21.84 -13.18 -23.06
N LEU A 57 -20.84 -12.30 -22.92
CA LEU A 57 -20.67 -11.13 -23.78
C LEU A 57 -20.38 -11.52 -25.24
N PRO A 58 -20.78 -10.70 -26.22
CA PRO A 58 -20.41 -10.88 -27.62
C PRO A 58 -18.88 -10.99 -27.80
N PRO A 59 -18.37 -11.84 -28.72
CA PRO A 59 -16.93 -12.06 -28.90
C PRO A 59 -16.13 -10.78 -29.17
N ALA A 60 -16.68 -9.85 -29.95
CA ALA A 60 -16.06 -8.56 -30.22
C ALA A 60 -15.88 -7.72 -28.94
N GLN A 61 -16.92 -7.68 -28.10
CA GLN A 61 -16.88 -6.96 -26.83
C GLN A 61 -15.92 -7.61 -25.82
N LYS A 62 -15.91 -8.96 -25.74
CA LYS A 62 -14.94 -9.70 -24.92
C LYS A 62 -13.51 -9.35 -25.33
N THR A 63 -13.23 -9.39 -26.62
CA THR A 63 -11.88 -9.13 -27.15
C THR A 63 -11.42 -7.72 -26.78
N GLN A 64 -12.29 -6.72 -26.98
CA GLN A 64 -11.98 -5.33 -26.63
C GLN A 64 -11.71 -5.14 -25.14
N GLN A 65 -12.55 -5.72 -24.27
CA GLN A 65 -12.35 -5.60 -22.82
C GLN A 65 -11.11 -6.37 -22.34
N LEU A 66 -10.86 -7.56 -22.89
CA LEU A 66 -9.65 -8.33 -22.58
C LEU A 66 -8.38 -7.60 -23.04
N GLN A 67 -8.41 -6.92 -24.19
CA GLN A 67 -7.27 -6.15 -24.67
C GLN A 67 -6.96 -4.97 -23.73
N MET A 68 -7.99 -4.26 -23.26
CA MET A 68 -7.84 -3.20 -22.27
C MET A 68 -7.23 -3.71 -20.96
N LEU A 69 -7.77 -4.80 -20.40
CA LEU A 69 -7.27 -5.39 -19.16
C LEU A 69 -5.86 -5.97 -19.32
N ASN A 70 -5.52 -6.55 -20.48
CA ASN A 70 -4.16 -6.99 -20.78
C ASN A 70 -3.16 -5.83 -20.73
N SER A 71 -3.51 -4.69 -21.33
CA SER A 71 -2.65 -3.49 -21.28
C SER A 71 -2.47 -2.99 -19.84
N GLN A 72 -3.53 -3.02 -19.03
CA GLN A 72 -3.44 -2.67 -17.61
C GLN A 72 -2.56 -3.66 -16.83
N ALA A 73 -2.70 -4.96 -17.09
CA ALA A 73 -1.88 -6.00 -16.48
C ALA A 73 -0.39 -5.85 -16.85
N ALA A 74 -0.09 -5.58 -18.12
CA ALA A 74 1.27 -5.35 -18.59
C ALA A 74 1.91 -4.12 -17.92
N PHE A 75 1.14 -3.04 -17.75
CA PHE A 75 1.59 -1.84 -17.05
C PHE A 75 1.91 -2.14 -15.57
N LEU A 76 1.04 -2.85 -14.86
CA LEU A 76 1.25 -3.26 -13.46
C LEU A 76 2.47 -4.18 -13.32
N GLN A 77 2.60 -5.17 -14.21
CA GLN A 77 3.76 -6.07 -14.23
C GLN A 77 5.08 -5.30 -14.44
N GLY A 78 5.09 -4.31 -15.34
CA GLY A 78 6.26 -3.45 -15.55
C GLY A 78 6.64 -2.65 -14.31
N GLN A 79 5.67 -2.13 -13.55
CA GLN A 79 5.94 -1.44 -12.29
C GLN A 79 6.49 -2.37 -11.21
N ILE A 80 5.91 -3.56 -11.07
CA ILE A 80 6.38 -4.60 -10.15
C ILE A 80 7.83 -4.95 -10.44
N GLN A 81 8.18 -5.17 -11.71
CA GLN A 81 9.56 -5.49 -12.11
C GLN A 81 10.55 -4.37 -11.78
N LYS A 82 10.16 -3.10 -12.00
CA LYS A 82 11.01 -1.94 -11.64
C LYS A 82 11.30 -1.89 -10.14
N ILE A 83 10.29 -2.11 -9.31
CA ILE A 83 10.44 -2.12 -7.85
C ILE A 83 11.34 -3.27 -7.40
N LEU A 84 11.11 -4.48 -7.91
CA LEU A 84 11.94 -5.65 -7.59
C LEU A 84 13.40 -5.44 -8.01
N ALA A 85 13.64 -4.87 -9.20
CA ALA A 85 14.99 -4.56 -9.66
C ALA A 85 15.68 -3.51 -8.78
N ALA A 86 14.95 -2.48 -8.33
CA ALA A 86 15.47 -1.48 -7.40
C ALA A 86 15.83 -2.10 -6.05
N GLN A 87 14.96 -2.95 -5.50
CA GLN A 87 15.19 -3.64 -4.23
C GLN A 87 16.41 -4.57 -4.32
N LEU A 88 16.56 -5.32 -5.42
CA LEU A 88 17.73 -6.17 -5.62
C LEU A 88 19.04 -5.38 -5.65
N ARG A 89 19.06 -4.21 -6.32
CA ARG A 89 20.25 -3.34 -6.34
C ARG A 89 20.57 -2.78 -4.96
N GLN A 90 19.55 -2.42 -4.17
CA GLN A 90 19.75 -1.94 -2.81
C GLN A 90 20.35 -3.04 -1.92
N LEU A 91 19.90 -4.30 -2.07
CA LEU A 91 20.48 -5.43 -1.35
C LEU A 91 21.93 -5.67 -1.75
N GLN A 92 22.27 -5.56 -3.04
CA GLN A 92 23.63 -5.70 -3.55
C GLN A 92 24.58 -4.59 -3.08
N ALA A 93 24.07 -3.37 -2.87
CA ALA A 93 24.88 -2.24 -2.39
C ALA A 93 25.11 -2.26 -0.87
N GLN A 94 24.39 -3.11 -0.13
CA GLN A 94 24.49 -3.25 1.32
C GLN A 94 25.31 -4.48 1.77
N GLY A 95 25.74 -5.33 0.84
CA GLY A 95 26.64 -6.46 1.08
C GLY A 95 28.05 -6.16 0.60
#